data_AF-A0AAX4AGT2-F1
#
_entry.id   AF-A0AAX4AGT2-F1
#
_cell.length_a   1.000
_cell.length_b   1.000
_cell.length_c   1.000
_cell.angle_alpha   90.00
_cell.angle_beta   90.00
_cell.angle_gamma   90.00
#
_symmetry.space_group_name_H-M   'P 1'
#
loop_
_entity.id
_entity.type
_entity.pdbx_description
1 polymer ?
#
loop_
_entity_poly.entity_id
_entity_poly.type
_entity_poly.pdbx_seq_one_letter_code
_entity_poly.pdbx_strand_id
1 'polypeptide(L)'
;MTNKINVAVVAVSTKKEQGWIKCQTLGGKSWNDLGMHFDKDKFASTFATPGLFEIEYSSLTSIETGYTSYLVENATLIKAFATILKG
;
A
#
# COMPACT_ATOMS: atom_id res chain seq x y z
N MET A 1 6.30 0.43 15.55
CA MET A 1 7.53 0.30 14.74
C MET A 1 7.13 0.50 13.29
N THR A 2 7.78 1.41 12.59
CA THR A 2 7.47 1.74 11.19
C THR A 2 8.35 0.90 10.28
N ASN A 3 7.74 0.19 9.35
CA ASN A 3 8.40 -0.66 8.37
C ASN A 3 8.41 0.03 7.01
N LYS A 4 9.42 -0.25 6.19
CA LYS A 4 9.57 0.35 4.87
C LYS A 4 9.62 -0.72 3.78
N ILE A 5 8.85 -0.55 2.71
CA ILE A 5 8.72 -1.55 1.65
C ILE A 5 8.46 -0.94 0.28
N ASN A 6 9.06 -1.54 -0.76
CA ASN A 6 8.75 -1.23 -2.15
C ASN A 6 7.68 -2.19 -2.67
N VAL A 7 6.60 -1.64 -3.21
CA VAL A 7 5.43 -2.40 -3.67
C VAL A 7 4.95 -1.89 -5.03
N ALA A 8 4.30 -2.78 -5.78
CA ALA A 8 3.37 -2.41 -6.84
C ALA A 8 1.97 -2.28 -6.24
N VAL A 9 1.33 -1.11 -6.32
CA VAL A 9 -0.08 -0.95 -5.93
C VAL A 9 -0.95 -1.42 -7.09
N VAL A 10 -1.69 -2.51 -6.87
CA VAL A 10 -2.46 -3.20 -7.92
C VAL A 10 -3.96 -2.91 -7.85
N ALA A 11 -4.47 -2.48 -6.69
CA ALA A 11 -5.85 -2.01 -6.55
C ALA A 11 -5.99 -1.02 -5.39
N VAL A 12 -6.95 -0.10 -5.52
CA VAL A 12 -7.26 0.93 -4.51
C VAL A 12 -8.78 0.95 -4.29
N SER A 13 -9.21 1.04 -3.04
CA SER A 13 -10.61 1.19 -2.66
C SER A 13 -10.75 2.34 -1.66
N THR A 14 -11.69 3.24 -1.93
CA THR A 14 -12.02 4.39 -1.06
C THR A 14 -13.46 4.32 -0.54
N LYS A 15 -14.12 3.17 -0.70
CA LYS A 15 -15.55 2.98 -0.40
C LYS A 15 -15.89 3.03 1.09
N LYS A 16 -14.95 2.66 1.96
CA LYS A 16 -15.12 2.63 3.42
C LYS A 16 -14.60 3.91 4.05
N GLU A 17 -14.76 4.04 5.37
CA GLU A 17 -14.23 5.16 6.14
C GLU A 17 -12.72 5.33 5.93
N GLN A 18 -11.94 4.25 6.07
CA GLN A 18 -10.55 4.22 5.66
C GLN A 18 -10.40 3.79 4.19
N GLY A 19 -9.38 4.32 3.54
CA GLY A 19 -8.92 3.81 2.25
C GLY A 19 -8.23 2.47 2.40
N TRP A 20 -8.20 1.68 1.33
CA TRP A 20 -7.51 0.40 1.27
C TRP A 20 -6.71 0.28 -0.03
N ILE A 21 -5.45 -0.14 0.06
CA ILE A 21 -4.64 -0.55 -1.09
C ILE A 21 -4.31 -2.04 -1.04
N LYS A 22 -4.33 -2.68 -2.22
CA LYS A 22 -3.79 -4.01 -2.44
C LYS A 22 -2.45 -3.88 -3.14
N CYS A 23 -1.43 -4.52 -2.59
CA CYS A 23 -0.04 -4.34 -2.98
C CYS A 23 0.66 -5.66 -3.24
N GLN A 24 1.49 -5.72 -4.28
CA GLN A 24 2.44 -6.81 -4.49
C GLN A 24 3.82 -6.36 -4.04
N THR A 25 4.48 -7.14 -3.18
CA THR A 25 5.84 -6.81 -2.72
C THR A 25 6.86 -7.00 -3.84
N LEU A 26 7.76 -6.05 -4.01
CA LEU A 26 8.85 -6.16 -4.97
C LEU A 26 10.06 -6.87 -4.34
N GLY A 27 10.79 -7.66 -5.13
CA GLY A 27 12.00 -8.35 -4.67
C GLY A 27 11.79 -9.71 -4.00
N GLY A 28 10.63 -10.36 -4.22
CA GLY A 28 10.41 -11.76 -3.83
C GLY A 28 10.26 -12.01 -2.33
N LYS A 29 9.96 -10.98 -1.53
CA LYS A 29 9.83 -11.09 -0.07
C LYS A 29 8.47 -11.63 0.41
N SER A 30 7.49 -11.76 -0.47
CA SER A 30 6.18 -12.33 -0.17
C SER A 30 5.64 -13.14 -1.35
N TRP A 31 4.97 -14.24 -1.04
CA TRP A 31 4.21 -15.06 -2.00
C TRP A 31 2.81 -14.52 -2.26
N ASN A 32 2.28 -13.71 -1.34
CA ASN A 32 0.90 -13.22 -1.38
C ASN A 32 0.83 -11.69 -1.44
N ASP A 33 -0.31 -11.21 -1.95
CA ASP A 33 -0.69 -9.80 -1.91
C ASP A 33 -0.80 -9.30 -0.47
N LEU A 34 -0.36 -8.06 -0.23
CA LEU A 34 -0.42 -7.36 1.04
C LEU A 34 -1.50 -6.27 0.98
N GLY A 35 -2.43 -6.27 1.94
CA GLY A 35 -3.46 -5.23 2.09
C GLY A 35 -3.07 -4.21 3.14
N MET A 36 -3.21 -2.91 2.84
CA MET A 36 -2.96 -1.84 3.81
C MET A 36 -4.09 -0.82 3.82
N HIS A 37 -4.44 -0.34 5.01
CA HIS A 37 -5.34 0.79 5.18
C HIS A 37 -4.58 2.11 5.02
N PHE A 38 -5.28 3.17 4.62
CA PHE A 38 -4.73 4.51 4.53
C PHE A 38 -5.75 5.60 4.87
N ASP A 39 -5.24 6.74 5.33
CA ASP A 39 -6.00 7.97 5.52
C ASP A 39 -6.29 8.62 4.16
N LYS A 40 -7.58 8.70 3.80
CA LYS A 40 -8.01 9.19 2.47
C LYS A 40 -7.68 10.65 2.27
N ASP A 41 -7.75 11.47 3.31
CA ASP A 41 -7.50 12.90 3.19
C ASP A 41 -6.02 13.18 2.90
N LYS A 42 -5.14 12.25 3.33
CA LYS A 42 -3.69 12.34 3.09
C LYS A 42 -3.25 11.69 1.78
N PHE A 43 -3.79 10.52 1.44
CA PHE A 43 -3.19 9.66 0.42
C PHE A 43 -4.09 9.33 -0.78
N ALA A 44 -5.35 9.78 -0.83
CA ALA A 44 -6.21 9.48 -1.98
C ALA A 44 -5.64 9.99 -3.30
N SER A 45 -5.06 11.19 -3.32
CA SER A 45 -4.39 11.75 -4.50
C SER A 45 -3.12 10.98 -4.87
N THR A 46 -2.31 10.59 -3.87
CA THR A 46 -1.09 9.79 -4.06
C THR A 46 -1.42 8.45 -4.73
N PHE A 47 -2.45 7.75 -4.25
CA PHE A 47 -2.86 6.45 -4.79
C PHE A 47 -3.79 6.53 -6.00
N ALA A 48 -4.20 7.72 -6.44
CA ALA A 48 -4.94 7.89 -7.68
C ALA A 48 -4.09 7.54 -8.92
N THR A 49 -2.76 7.55 -8.80
CA THR A 49 -1.84 7.17 -9.87
C THR A 49 -1.39 5.72 -9.71
N PRO A 50 -1.72 4.80 -10.64
CA PRO A 50 -1.22 3.42 -10.59
C PRO A 50 0.29 3.36 -10.81
N GLY A 51 1.02 2.64 -9.95
CA GLY A 51 2.47 2.58 -10.05
C GLY A 51 3.19 1.77 -8.98
N LEU A 52 4.51 1.93 -8.99
CA LEU A 52 5.44 1.43 -7.98
C LEU A 52 5.62 2.48 -6.90
N PHE A 53 5.54 2.06 -5.64
CA PHE A 53 5.59 2.93 -4.47
C PHE A 53 6.61 2.44 -3.46
N GLU A 54 7.19 3.38 -2.75
CA GLU A 54 7.84 3.17 -1.47
C GLU A 54 6.84 3.52 -0.37
N ILE A 55 6.51 2.56 0.50
CA ILE A 55 5.53 2.72 1.56
C ILE A 55 6.20 2.51 2.91
N GLU A 56 5.94 3.45 3.81
CA GLU A 56 6.20 3.30 5.24
C GLU A 56 4.88 2.96 5.93
N TYR A 57 4.87 1.89 6.73
CA TYR A 57 3.65 1.39 7.36
C TYR A 57 3.87 0.92 8.79
N SER A 58 2.85 1.08 9.62
CA SER A 58 2.75 0.46 10.93
C SER A 58 1.92 -0.83 10.85
N SER A 59 2.17 -1.77 11.76
CA SER A 59 1.40 -3.01 11.87
C SER A 59 0.82 -3.13 13.27
N LEU A 60 -0.45 -3.51 13.37
CA LEU A 60 -1.13 -3.79 14.62
C LEU A 60 -1.75 -5.18 14.54
N THR A 61 -1.35 -6.06 15.46
CA THR A 61 -1.92 -7.40 15.59
C THR A 61 -2.95 -7.39 16.71
N SER A 62 -4.19 -7.76 16.38
CA SER A 62 -5.25 -7.93 17.37
C SER A 62 -4.94 -9.13 18.26
N ILE A 63 -4.92 -8.93 19.57
CA ILE A 63 -4.67 -10.00 20.55
C ILE A 63 -5.82 -11.02 20.55
N GLU A 64 -7.05 -10.57 20.35
CA GLU A 64 -8.25 -11.42 20.38
C GLU A 64 -8.39 -12.32 19.15
N THR A 65 -8.01 -11.81 17.97
CA THR A 65 -8.25 -12.49 16.69
C THR A 65 -6.99 -13.00 16.00
N GLY A 66 -5.81 -12.54 16.42
CA GLY A 66 -4.52 -12.83 15.77
C GLY A 66 -4.32 -12.14 14.42
N TYR A 67 -5.32 -11.40 13.90
CA TYR A 67 -5.19 -10.71 12.62
C TYR A 67 -4.29 -9.49 12.73
N THR A 68 -3.38 -9.35 11.77
CA THR A 68 -2.52 -8.18 11.63
C THR A 68 -3.10 -7.23 10.59
N SER A 69 -3.33 -5.99 11.00
CA SER A 69 -3.68 -4.88 10.12
C SER A 69 -2.46 -4.02 9.86
N TYR A 70 -2.35 -3.50 8.64
CA TYR A 70 -1.28 -2.61 8.23
C TYR A 70 -1.86 -1.23 7.90
N LEU A 71 -1.20 -0.17 8.35
CA LEU A 71 -1.61 1.22 8.13
C LEU A 71 -0.47 1.98 7.47
N VAL A 72 -0.77 2.65 6.35
CA VAL A 72 0.16 3.53 5.64
C VAL A 72 0.41 4.78 6.48
N GLU A 73 1.68 5.02 6.80
CA GLU A 73 2.16 6.22 7.50
C GLU A 73 2.77 7.22 6.51
N ASN A 74 3.39 6.73 5.44
CA ASN A 74 3.90 7.54 4.34
C ASN A 74 3.90 6.75 3.02
N ALA A 75 3.77 7.44 1.89
CA ALA A 75 3.77 6.82 0.57
C ALA A 75 4.37 7.75 -0.48
N THR A 76 5.39 7.26 -1.19
CA THR A 76 6.08 7.99 -2.26
C THR A 76 5.97 7.20 -3.56
N LEU A 77 5.44 7.83 -4.61
CA LEU A 77 5.43 7.25 -5.95
C LEU A 77 6.86 7.20 -6.50
N ILE A 78 7.35 5.99 -6.78
CA ILE A 78 8.65 5.78 -7.42
C ILE A 78 8.50 5.95 -8.94
N LYS A 79 7.51 5.26 -9.52
CA LYS A 79 7.28 5.28 -10.97
C LYS A 79 5.85 4.88 -11.33
N ALA A 80 5.18 5.68 -12.14
CA ALA A 80 3.84 5.36 -12.63
C ALA A 80 3.89 4.27 -13.71
N PHE A 81 2.93 3.33 -13.70
CA PHE A 81 2.87 2.25 -14.70
C PHE A 81 2.75 2.77 -16.13
N ALA A 82 2.02 3.86 -16.33
CA ALA A 82 1.90 4.52 -17.64
C ALA A 82 3.25 4.96 -18.24
N THR A 83 4.28 5.18 -17.41
CA THR A 83 5.63 5.52 -17.88
C THR A 83 6.51 4.29 -18.14
N ILE A 84 6.09 3.12 -17.67
CA ILE A 84 6.80 1.84 -17.84
C ILE A 84 6.25 1.10 -19.06
N LEU A 85 4.93 1.12 -19.21
CA LEU A 85 4.21 0.38 -20.25
C LEU A 85 4.21 1.08 -21.62
N LYS A 86 4.71 2.32 -21.71
CA LYS A 86 5.02 2.94 -23.00
C LYS A 86 6.28 2.29 -23.58
N GLY A 87 6.09 1.11 -24.18
CA GLY A 87 6.95 0.56 -25.21
C GLY A 87 6.53 1.07 -26.58
#